data_AF-T0ZWA6-F1
#
_entry.id   AF-T0ZWA6-F1
#
_cell.length_a   1.000
_cell.length_b   1.000
_cell.length_c   1.000
_cell.angle_alpha   90.00
_cell.angle_beta   90.00
_cell.angle_gamma   90.00
#
_symmetry.space_group_name_H-M   'P 1'
#
loop_
_entity.id
_entity.type
_entity.pdbx_description
1 polymer ?
#
loop_
_entity_poly.entity_id
_entity_poly.type
_entity_poly.pdbx_seq_one_letter_code
_entity_poly.pdbx_strand_id
1 'polypeptide(L)'
;TLQGLGAPEPFASLAETLSKPPALEDSGKASERIRQTLRDSVSAHLVADVPVGAFLSGGIDSGALVGLMRDAGAGDIRTVTLGFEEFRGKAEDEVPWAEGVSRLYGTRHTTRIIGREEFLEDWPRIQEAMDQPSVDGANTWLVSKVAHEAGLKVVISGVGGDELFGGYPSFREIPRWVRTMRRIRAIPLAAASGYLLTRLARRMSPAIPPKLPGLFRYGHTMAGAYFVR
;
A
#
# COMPACT_ATOMS: atom_id res chain seq x y z
N THR A 1 -27.09 0.05 -36.84
CA THR A 1 -27.37 1.15 -35.91
C THR A 1 -26.62 0.85 -34.62
N LEU A 2 -25.38 1.31 -34.51
CA LEU A 2 -24.60 1.15 -33.27
C LEU A 2 -25.17 2.15 -32.27
N GLN A 3 -26.00 1.68 -31.33
CA GLN A 3 -26.28 2.43 -30.10
C GLN A 3 -24.91 2.72 -29.49
N GLY A 4 -24.51 4.00 -29.47
CA GLY A 4 -23.23 4.42 -28.93
C GLY A 4 -23.07 3.97 -27.49
N LEU A 5 -21.81 3.77 -27.07
CA LEU A 5 -21.46 3.57 -25.67
C LEU A 5 -22.13 4.68 -24.85
N GLY A 6 -23.01 4.31 -23.92
CA GLY A 6 -23.66 5.24 -23.02
C GLY A 6 -22.65 6.00 -22.15
N ALA A 7 -23.13 6.97 -21.38
CA ALA A 7 -22.30 7.56 -20.34
C ALA A 7 -21.79 6.45 -19.40
N PRO A 8 -20.52 6.49 -18.97
CA PRO A 8 -19.96 5.47 -18.09
C PRO A 8 -20.78 5.44 -16.79
N GLU A 9 -21.38 4.28 -16.49
CA GLU A 9 -22.04 4.05 -15.20
C GLU A 9 -21.03 3.49 -14.20
N PRO A 10 -20.93 4.04 -12.98
CA PRO A 10 -20.04 3.53 -11.96
C PRO A 10 -20.53 2.16 -11.49
N PHE A 11 -19.68 1.14 -11.63
CA PHE A 11 -19.98 -0.22 -11.18
C PHE A 11 -20.18 -0.30 -9.66
N ALA A 12 -19.37 0.44 -8.89
CA ALA A 12 -19.48 0.53 -7.44
C ALA A 12 -18.90 1.86 -6.94
N SER A 13 -19.38 2.32 -5.77
CA SER A 13 -18.82 3.47 -5.04
C SER A 13 -18.45 3.05 -3.62
N LEU A 14 -17.15 2.98 -3.34
CA LEU A 14 -16.66 2.68 -1.99
C LEU A 14 -17.16 3.72 -0.98
N ALA A 15 -17.18 5.00 -1.37
CA ALA A 15 -17.69 6.08 -0.53
C ALA A 15 -19.17 5.90 -0.19
N GLU A 16 -19.99 5.47 -1.15
CA GLU A 16 -21.40 5.19 -0.88
C GLU A 16 -21.58 3.98 0.04
N THR A 17 -20.87 2.88 -0.23
CA THR A 17 -20.91 1.67 0.61
C THR A 17 -20.52 1.99 2.06
N LEU A 18 -19.45 2.77 2.26
CA LEU A 18 -18.99 3.16 3.59
C LEU A 18 -19.93 4.17 4.27
N SER A 19 -20.70 4.96 3.51
CA SER A 19 -21.68 5.90 4.07
C SER A 19 -22.93 5.22 4.63
N LYS A 20 -23.21 3.99 4.17
CA LYS A 20 -24.36 3.17 4.57
C LYS A 20 -23.87 1.79 5.04
N PRO A 21 -23.10 1.72 6.13
CA PRO A 21 -22.53 0.45 6.56
C PRO A 21 -23.67 -0.54 6.88
N PRO A 22 -23.59 -1.80 6.40
CA PRO A 22 -24.54 -2.82 6.78
C PRO A 22 -24.49 -3.05 8.30
N ALA A 23 -25.53 -3.70 8.83
CA ALA A 23 -25.54 -4.09 10.24
C ALA A 23 -24.27 -4.91 10.57
N LEU A 24 -23.69 -4.65 11.74
CA LEU A 24 -22.49 -5.33 12.19
C LEU A 24 -22.78 -6.83 12.28
N GLU A 25 -22.13 -7.59 11.41
CA GLU A 25 -22.19 -9.04 11.41
C GLU A 25 -21.28 -9.60 12.51
N ASP A 26 -21.54 -10.85 12.91
CA ASP A 26 -20.59 -11.61 13.73
C ASP A 26 -19.19 -11.62 13.09
N SER A 27 -18.16 -11.34 13.87
CA SER A 27 -16.79 -11.20 13.35
C SER A 27 -16.26 -12.48 12.70
N GLY A 28 -16.68 -13.65 13.19
CA GLY A 28 -16.31 -14.93 12.59
C GLY A 28 -16.95 -15.10 11.21
N LYS A 29 -18.25 -14.83 11.09
CA LYS A 29 -18.97 -14.89 9.81
C LYS A 29 -18.44 -13.88 8.79
N ALA A 30 -18.15 -12.65 9.23
CA ALA A 30 -17.56 -11.62 8.38
C ALA A 30 -16.17 -12.04 7.87
N SER A 31 -15.33 -12.62 8.72
CA SER A 31 -13.99 -13.09 8.34
C SER A 31 -14.05 -14.22 7.32
N GLU A 32 -14.97 -15.17 7.49
CA GLU A 32 -15.16 -16.26 6.53
C GLU A 32 -15.68 -15.74 5.18
N ARG A 33 -16.64 -14.80 5.19
CA ARG A 33 -17.10 -14.16 3.96
C ARG A 33 -15.98 -13.43 3.24
N ILE A 34 -15.14 -12.69 3.96
CA ILE A 34 -13.98 -12.00 3.38
C ILE A 34 -13.02 -13.02 2.75
N ARG A 35 -12.68 -14.10 3.48
CA ARG A 35 -11.82 -15.17 2.96
C ARG A 35 -12.38 -15.75 1.66
N GLN A 36 -13.66 -16.09 1.63
CA GLN A 36 -14.30 -16.66 0.45
C GLN A 36 -14.30 -15.66 -0.72
N THR A 37 -14.69 -14.40 -0.50
CA THR A 37 -14.69 -13.37 -1.54
C THR A 37 -13.28 -13.13 -2.11
N LEU A 38 -12.26 -13.10 -1.26
CA LEU A 38 -10.87 -12.95 -1.72
C LEU A 38 -10.41 -14.18 -2.49
N ARG A 39 -10.77 -15.39 -2.05
CA ARG A 39 -10.48 -16.63 -2.79
C ARG A 39 -11.14 -16.66 -4.17
N ASP A 40 -12.40 -16.24 -4.27
CA ASP A 40 -13.13 -16.16 -5.53
C ASP A 40 -12.48 -15.13 -6.47
N SER A 41 -12.10 -13.97 -5.93
CA SER A 41 -11.37 -12.95 -6.68
C SER A 41 -10.04 -13.51 -7.21
N VAL A 42 -9.22 -14.14 -6.36
CA VAL A 42 -7.95 -14.73 -6.79
C VAL A 42 -8.17 -15.81 -7.84
N SER A 43 -9.17 -16.69 -7.66
CA SER A 43 -9.50 -17.72 -8.63
C SER A 43 -9.85 -17.14 -10.00
N ALA A 44 -10.59 -16.03 -10.05
CA ALA A 44 -10.91 -15.33 -11.29
C ALA A 44 -9.67 -14.70 -11.95
N HIS A 45 -8.69 -14.24 -11.17
CA HIS A 45 -7.44 -13.66 -11.68
C HIS A 45 -6.38 -14.70 -12.05
N LEU A 46 -6.61 -15.99 -11.76
CA LEU A 46 -5.75 -17.09 -12.17
C LEU A 46 -6.07 -17.65 -13.57
N VAL A 47 -7.13 -17.16 -14.21
CA VAL A 47 -7.52 -17.58 -15.57
C VAL A 47 -6.60 -16.94 -16.60
N ALA A 48 -5.56 -17.66 -17.04
CA ALA A 48 -4.64 -17.23 -18.09
C ALA A 48 -4.06 -18.40 -18.89
N ASP A 49 -3.70 -18.17 -20.16
CA ASP A 49 -3.03 -19.16 -21.02
C ASP A 49 -1.54 -19.36 -20.68
N VAL A 50 -1.03 -18.62 -19.70
CA VAL A 50 0.38 -18.60 -19.27
C VAL A 50 0.45 -18.67 -17.75
N PRO A 51 1.58 -19.14 -17.17
CA PRO A 51 1.75 -19.16 -15.73
C PRO A 51 1.54 -17.78 -15.10
N VAL A 52 0.69 -17.72 -14.07
CA VAL A 52 0.42 -16.51 -13.28
C VAL A 52 1.34 -16.50 -12.06
N GLY A 53 2.21 -15.49 -11.99
CA GLY A 53 3.06 -15.25 -10.83
C GLY A 53 2.41 -14.34 -9.79
N ALA A 54 3.12 -14.09 -8.70
CA ALA A 54 2.78 -13.07 -7.73
C ALA A 54 3.99 -12.22 -7.32
N PHE A 55 3.79 -10.93 -7.13
CA PHE A 55 4.74 -10.13 -6.36
C PHE A 55 4.62 -10.51 -4.90
N LEU A 56 5.75 -10.82 -4.28
CA LEU A 56 5.81 -11.19 -2.87
C LEU A 56 6.68 -10.20 -2.12
N SER A 57 6.11 -9.58 -1.11
CA SER A 57 6.81 -8.73 -0.16
C SER A 57 6.81 -9.37 1.23
N GLY A 58 7.38 -8.69 2.21
CA GLY A 58 7.29 -9.10 3.62
C GLY A 58 5.90 -8.88 4.25
N GLY A 59 4.97 -8.27 3.50
CA GLY A 59 3.66 -7.85 3.97
C GLY A 59 2.62 -8.97 4.04
N ILE A 60 1.59 -8.72 4.85
CA ILE A 60 0.45 -9.63 5.01
C ILE A 60 -0.37 -9.76 3.73
N ASP A 61 -0.51 -8.69 2.94
CA ASP A 61 -1.35 -8.67 1.75
C ASP A 61 -0.83 -9.63 0.67
N SER A 62 0.45 -9.52 0.31
CA SER A 62 1.06 -10.42 -0.67
C SER A 62 1.17 -11.86 -0.14
N GLY A 63 1.40 -12.04 1.16
CA GLY A 63 1.43 -13.38 1.76
C GLY A 63 0.07 -14.06 1.74
N ALA A 64 -0.99 -13.32 2.07
CA ALA A 64 -2.37 -13.80 1.98
C ALA A 64 -2.73 -14.12 0.53
N LEU A 65 -2.32 -13.29 -0.43
CA LEU A 65 -2.53 -13.52 -1.86
C LEU A 65 -1.92 -14.86 -2.31
N VAL A 66 -0.65 -15.13 -1.96
CA VAL A 66 0.02 -16.40 -2.29
C VAL A 66 -0.68 -17.60 -1.64
N GLY A 67 -1.11 -17.47 -0.38
CA GLY A 67 -1.90 -18.51 0.29
C GLY A 67 -3.22 -18.78 -0.44
N LEU A 68 -3.95 -17.73 -0.83
CA LEU A 68 -5.20 -17.83 -1.56
C LEU A 68 -5.02 -18.40 -2.98
N MET A 69 -3.92 -18.09 -3.65
CA MET A 69 -3.58 -18.74 -4.94
C MET A 69 -3.44 -20.25 -4.74
N ARG A 70 -2.83 -20.68 -3.63
CA ARG A 70 -2.67 -22.09 -3.32
C ARG A 70 -4.00 -22.75 -2.98
N ASP A 71 -4.85 -22.10 -2.19
CA ASP A 71 -6.21 -22.56 -1.88
C ASP A 71 -7.09 -22.63 -3.14
N ALA A 72 -6.88 -21.73 -4.12
CA ALA A 72 -7.54 -21.76 -5.42
C ALA A 72 -7.02 -22.87 -6.35
N GLY A 73 -6.03 -23.65 -5.94
CA GLY A 73 -5.50 -24.79 -6.68
C GLY A 73 -4.33 -24.48 -7.61
N ALA A 74 -3.71 -23.29 -7.52
CA ALA A 74 -2.52 -22.98 -8.31
C ALA A 74 -1.36 -23.90 -7.89
N GLY A 75 -0.79 -24.65 -8.84
CA GLY A 75 0.23 -25.69 -8.59
C GLY A 75 1.70 -25.24 -8.69
N ASP A 76 2.07 -24.46 -9.71
CA ASP A 76 3.43 -23.89 -9.88
C ASP A 76 3.37 -22.37 -9.62
N ILE A 77 3.28 -21.97 -8.35
CA ILE A 77 3.24 -20.55 -7.98
C ILE A 77 4.66 -20.00 -8.06
N ARG A 78 4.86 -19.02 -8.94
CA ARG A 78 6.13 -18.30 -9.08
C ARG A 78 6.01 -16.95 -8.40
N THR A 79 6.96 -16.64 -7.55
CA THR A 79 6.94 -15.41 -6.75
C THR A 79 8.20 -14.61 -6.99
N VAL A 80 8.06 -13.29 -7.06
CA VAL A 80 9.17 -12.36 -7.28
C VAL A 80 9.22 -11.35 -6.13
N THR A 81 10.40 -11.21 -5.53
CA THR A 81 10.71 -10.20 -4.52
C THR A 81 11.78 -9.26 -5.05
N LEU A 82 11.56 -7.96 -4.86
CA LEU A 82 12.58 -6.94 -5.04
C LEU A 82 13.18 -6.58 -3.67
N GLY A 83 14.51 -6.65 -3.56
CA GLY A 83 15.26 -6.12 -2.44
C GLY A 83 16.16 -4.97 -2.90
N PHE A 84 16.59 -4.14 -1.96
CA PHE A 84 17.53 -3.04 -2.23
C PHE A 84 18.79 -3.22 -1.39
N GLU A 85 19.95 -3.02 -2.00
CA GLU A 85 21.23 -3.17 -1.31
C GLU A 85 21.33 -2.20 -0.11
N GLU A 86 20.72 -1.02 -0.22
CA GLU A 86 20.67 -0.04 0.88
C GLU A 86 19.91 -0.53 2.11
N PHE A 87 18.95 -1.45 1.98
CA PHE A 87 18.17 -1.98 3.11
C PHE A 87 18.72 -3.29 3.63
N ARG A 88 19.65 -3.92 2.92
CA ARG A 88 20.16 -5.25 3.25
C ARG A 88 20.67 -5.33 4.70
N GLY A 89 20.12 -6.25 5.47
CA GLY A 89 20.48 -6.46 6.88
C GLY A 89 19.98 -5.36 7.84
N LYS A 90 19.14 -4.44 7.39
CA LYS A 90 18.45 -3.44 8.23
C LYS A 90 17.03 -3.92 8.57
N ALA A 91 16.35 -3.17 9.43
CA ALA A 91 14.98 -3.51 9.84
C ALA A 91 13.97 -3.40 8.68
N GLU A 92 14.32 -2.61 7.66
CA GLU A 92 13.55 -2.38 6.43
C GLU A 92 13.80 -3.46 5.37
N ASP A 93 14.66 -4.45 5.63
CA ASP A 93 14.90 -5.57 4.71
C ASP A 93 13.70 -6.53 4.70
N GLU A 94 12.88 -6.45 3.66
CA GLU A 94 11.70 -7.31 3.50
C GLU A 94 12.03 -8.69 2.91
N VAL A 95 13.22 -8.86 2.33
CA VAL A 95 13.59 -10.10 1.62
C VAL A 95 13.50 -11.33 2.53
N PRO A 96 14.04 -11.34 3.77
CA PRO A 96 13.96 -12.51 4.63
C PRO A 96 12.51 -12.93 4.96
N TRP A 97 11.60 -11.96 5.05
CA TRP A 97 10.18 -12.20 5.32
C TRP A 97 9.49 -12.81 4.11
N ALA A 98 9.72 -12.25 2.92
CA ALA A 98 9.19 -12.78 1.67
C ALA A 98 9.68 -14.22 1.41
N GLU A 99 10.97 -14.50 1.65
CA GLU A 99 11.52 -15.85 1.56
C GLU A 99 10.88 -16.81 2.58
N GLY A 100 10.55 -16.31 3.78
CA GLY A 100 9.81 -17.07 4.78
C GLY A 100 8.44 -17.51 4.30
N VAL A 101 7.68 -16.58 3.71
CA VAL A 101 6.37 -16.85 3.11
C VAL A 101 6.49 -17.82 1.94
N SER A 102 7.49 -17.63 1.08
CA SER A 102 7.76 -18.54 -0.04
C SER A 102 8.04 -19.97 0.44
N ARG A 103 8.86 -20.14 1.48
CA ARG A 103 9.13 -21.46 2.08
C ARG A 103 7.87 -22.09 2.67
N LEU A 104 7.03 -21.30 3.33
CA LEU A 104 5.76 -21.77 3.92
C LEU A 104 4.81 -22.35 2.86
N TYR A 105 4.71 -21.68 1.71
CA TYR A 105 3.78 -22.08 0.63
C TYR A 105 4.45 -22.91 -0.49
N GLY A 106 5.76 -23.16 -0.41
CA GLY A 106 6.50 -23.96 -1.38
C GLY A 106 6.56 -23.34 -2.78
N THR A 107 6.68 -22.01 -2.87
CA THR A 107 6.68 -21.30 -4.17
C THR A 107 8.05 -21.34 -4.87
N ARG A 108 8.06 -21.24 -6.20
CA ARG A 108 9.30 -21.03 -6.97
C ARG A 108 9.67 -19.55 -6.91
N HIS A 109 10.57 -19.22 -5.98
CA HIS A 109 10.91 -17.85 -5.65
C HIS A 109 12.07 -17.28 -6.46
N THR A 110 11.98 -16.01 -6.81
CA THR A 110 13.10 -15.22 -7.35
C THR A 110 13.24 -13.94 -6.55
N THR A 111 14.39 -13.79 -5.91
CA THR A 111 14.79 -12.56 -5.23
C THR A 111 15.76 -11.81 -6.11
N ARG A 112 15.51 -10.53 -6.36
CA ARG A 112 16.47 -9.63 -7.03
C ARG A 112 16.85 -8.49 -6.09
N ILE A 113 18.15 -8.36 -5.82
CA ILE A 113 18.69 -7.20 -5.11
C ILE A 113 19.08 -6.15 -6.14
N ILE A 114 18.53 -4.95 -6.03
CA ILE A 114 18.85 -3.78 -6.86
C ILE A 114 19.83 -2.89 -6.11
N GLY A 115 20.92 -2.53 -6.78
CA GLY A 115 21.88 -1.54 -6.30
C GLY A 115 21.65 -0.17 -6.94
N ARG A 116 22.34 0.84 -6.41
CA ARG A 116 22.30 2.22 -6.91
C ARG A 116 22.63 2.33 -8.39
N GLU A 117 23.66 1.64 -8.84
CA GLU A 117 24.17 1.75 -10.21
C GLU A 117 23.12 1.27 -11.22
N GLU A 118 22.54 0.09 -10.99
CA GLU A 118 21.46 -0.46 -11.81
C GLU A 118 20.23 0.45 -11.80
N PHE A 119 19.85 0.97 -10.65
CA PHE A 119 18.73 1.93 -10.55
C PHE A 119 18.98 3.17 -11.41
N LEU A 120 20.19 3.73 -11.39
CA LEU A 120 20.56 4.91 -12.19
C LEU A 120 20.60 4.61 -13.68
N GLU A 121 21.01 3.40 -14.07
CA GLU A 121 20.98 2.95 -15.46
C GLU A 121 19.55 2.79 -15.99
N ASP A 122 18.64 2.27 -15.16
CA ASP A 122 17.22 2.12 -15.50
C ASP A 122 16.42 3.43 -15.42
N TRP A 123 16.92 4.44 -14.70
CA TRP A 123 16.20 5.69 -14.43
C TRP A 123 15.57 6.36 -15.67
N PRO A 124 16.26 6.49 -16.83
CA PRO A 124 15.64 7.06 -18.02
C PRO A 124 14.43 6.26 -18.51
N ARG A 125 14.46 4.92 -18.42
CA ARG A 125 13.38 4.03 -18.85
C ARG A 125 12.21 4.03 -17.87
N ILE A 126 12.49 4.14 -16.57
CA ILE A 126 11.47 4.34 -15.54
C ILE A 126 10.69 5.61 -15.84
N GLN A 127 11.39 6.71 -16.10
CA GLN A 127 10.78 8.01 -16.41
C GLN A 127 9.98 7.97 -17.71
N GLU A 128 10.47 7.30 -18.75
CA GLU A 128 9.75 7.14 -20.02
C GLU A 128 8.45 6.32 -19.88
N ALA A 129 8.43 5.33 -18.97
CA ALA A 129 7.26 4.50 -18.73
C ALA A 129 6.17 5.16 -17.88
N MET A 130 6.41 6.37 -17.36
CA MET A 130 5.54 7.04 -16.40
C MET A 130 5.10 8.41 -16.91
N ASP A 131 3.78 8.65 -16.98
CA ASP A 131 3.23 9.97 -17.31
C ASP A 131 3.56 11.02 -16.24
N GLN A 132 3.65 10.59 -14.98
CA GLN A 132 4.03 11.42 -13.83
C GLN A 132 4.98 10.65 -12.91
N PRO A 133 6.13 11.25 -12.51
CA PRO A 133 7.05 10.61 -11.59
C PRO A 133 6.40 10.29 -10.24
N SER A 134 6.56 9.06 -9.78
CA SER A 134 6.14 8.61 -8.45
C SER A 134 7.08 7.53 -7.93
N VAL A 135 7.20 7.43 -6.60
CA VAL A 135 8.03 6.40 -5.96
C VAL A 135 7.44 5.01 -6.20
N ASP A 136 6.12 4.88 -6.09
CA ASP A 136 5.43 3.60 -6.29
C ASP A 136 5.51 3.12 -7.74
N GLY A 137 5.49 4.03 -8.71
CA GLY A 137 5.68 3.66 -10.10
C GLY A 137 7.11 3.20 -10.40
N ALA A 138 8.13 3.82 -9.80
CA ALA A 138 9.51 3.34 -9.92
C ALA A 138 9.67 1.92 -9.33
N ASN A 139 9.10 1.66 -8.15
CA ASN A 139 9.08 0.34 -7.54
C ASN A 139 8.35 -0.69 -8.42
N THR A 140 7.18 -0.32 -8.94
CA THR A 140 6.37 -1.17 -9.83
C THR A 140 7.11 -1.50 -11.13
N TRP A 141 7.82 -0.52 -11.70
CA TRP A 141 8.62 -0.72 -12.91
C TRP A 141 9.74 -1.73 -12.67
N LEU A 142 10.50 -1.56 -11.58
CA LEU A 142 11.63 -2.44 -11.24
C LEU A 142 11.17 -3.88 -11.01
N VAL A 143 10.14 -4.09 -10.19
CA VAL A 143 9.63 -5.45 -9.94
C VAL A 143 9.03 -6.07 -11.20
N SER A 144 8.46 -5.27 -12.10
CA SER A 144 7.97 -5.74 -13.40
C SER A 144 9.11 -6.13 -14.34
N LYS A 145 10.21 -5.37 -14.38
CA LYS A 145 11.45 -5.74 -15.09
C LYS A 145 11.95 -7.11 -14.61
N VAL A 146 12.05 -7.31 -13.29
CA VAL A 146 12.51 -8.57 -12.71
C VAL A 146 11.57 -9.73 -13.04
N ALA A 147 10.25 -9.52 -12.96
CA ALA A 147 9.28 -10.52 -13.35
C ALA A 147 9.40 -10.90 -14.83
N HIS A 148 9.60 -9.91 -15.71
CA HIS A 148 9.82 -10.14 -17.14
C HIS A 148 11.10 -10.96 -17.38
N GLU A 149 12.22 -10.61 -16.73
CA GLU A 149 13.48 -11.35 -16.79
C GLU A 149 13.35 -12.79 -16.26
N ALA A 150 12.48 -13.01 -15.28
CA ALA A 150 12.12 -14.33 -14.76
C ALA A 150 11.15 -15.13 -15.67
N GLY A 151 10.76 -14.55 -16.82
CA GLY A 151 9.88 -15.19 -17.80
C GLY A 151 8.39 -15.16 -17.43
N LEU A 152 7.98 -14.29 -16.51
CA LEU A 152 6.57 -14.07 -16.18
C LEU A 152 5.95 -13.02 -17.10
N LYS A 153 4.74 -13.33 -17.59
CA LYS A 153 3.93 -12.42 -18.41
C LYS A 153 2.73 -11.87 -17.66
N VAL A 154 2.26 -12.60 -16.64
CA VAL A 154 1.13 -12.22 -15.79
C VAL A 154 1.57 -12.37 -14.34
N VAL A 155 1.34 -11.33 -13.56
CA VAL A 155 1.69 -11.29 -12.14
C VAL A 155 0.57 -10.59 -11.38
N ILE A 156 0.12 -11.16 -10.26
CA ILE A 156 -0.86 -10.54 -9.36
C ILE A 156 -0.11 -9.80 -8.24
N SER A 157 -0.66 -8.66 -7.83
CA SER A 157 -0.13 -7.82 -6.77
C SER A 157 -1.12 -7.70 -5.61
N GLY A 158 -0.60 -7.51 -4.39
CA GLY A 158 -1.39 -7.21 -3.19
C GLY A 158 -1.76 -5.73 -3.02
N VAL A 159 -1.40 -4.86 -3.98
CA VAL A 159 -1.74 -3.42 -3.95
C VAL A 159 -3.24 -3.21 -3.80
N GLY A 160 -3.65 -2.30 -2.91
CA GLY A 160 -5.05 -2.04 -2.58
C GLY A 160 -5.50 -2.65 -1.25
N GLY A 161 -4.73 -3.58 -0.66
CA GLY A 161 -5.07 -4.22 0.61
C GLY A 161 -5.16 -3.22 1.76
N ASP A 162 -4.14 -2.39 1.92
CA ASP A 162 -4.11 -1.31 2.92
C ASP A 162 -5.29 -0.33 2.80
N GLU A 163 -5.70 0.04 1.58
CA GLU A 163 -6.84 0.92 1.34
C GLU A 163 -8.17 0.27 1.71
N LEU A 164 -8.34 -1.02 1.38
CA LEU A 164 -9.57 -1.76 1.67
C LEU A 164 -9.71 -2.07 3.16
N PHE A 165 -8.62 -2.41 3.84
CA PHE A 165 -8.64 -2.87 5.23
C PHE A 165 -8.13 -1.84 6.25
N GLY A 166 -7.73 -0.66 5.78
CA GLY A 166 -7.26 0.43 6.65
C GLY A 166 -5.89 0.16 7.28
N GLY A 167 -4.99 -0.49 6.55
CA GLY A 167 -3.68 -0.93 7.06
C GLY A 167 -2.69 0.21 7.32
N TYR A 168 -2.86 1.37 6.66
CA TYR A 168 -2.01 2.53 6.93
C TYR A 168 -2.18 3.10 8.35
N PRO A 169 -1.08 3.44 9.05
CA PRO A 169 -1.14 4.06 10.38
C PRO A 169 -1.99 5.35 10.43
N SER A 170 -2.13 6.07 9.31
CA SER A 170 -2.98 7.26 9.18
C SER A 170 -4.42 7.02 9.57
N PHE A 171 -4.98 5.84 9.27
CA PHE A 171 -6.37 5.52 9.61
C PHE A 171 -6.61 5.58 11.13
N ARG A 172 -5.56 5.44 11.95
CA ARG A 172 -5.62 5.54 13.41
C ARG A 172 -5.06 6.87 13.92
N GLU A 173 -3.97 7.35 13.35
CA GLU A 173 -3.25 8.55 13.80
C GLU A 173 -4.02 9.84 13.49
N ILE A 174 -4.52 9.99 12.26
CA ILE A 174 -5.17 11.23 11.82
C ILE A 174 -6.43 11.53 12.63
N PRO A 175 -7.38 10.59 12.86
CA PRO A 175 -8.54 10.86 13.70
C PRO A 175 -8.17 11.23 15.14
N ARG A 176 -7.09 10.66 15.68
CA ARG A 176 -6.57 11.01 17.02
C ARG A 176 -6.03 12.44 17.03
N TRP A 177 -5.22 12.81 16.03
CA TRP A 177 -4.69 14.17 15.89
C TRP A 177 -5.81 15.19 15.77
N VAL A 178 -6.80 14.94 14.91
CA VAL A 178 -7.97 15.80 14.73
C VAL A 178 -8.74 16.00 16.03
N ARG A 179 -9.00 14.92 16.78
CA ARG A 179 -9.69 14.99 18.06
C ARG A 179 -8.92 15.84 19.09
N THR A 180 -7.61 15.63 19.18
CA THR A 180 -6.75 16.39 20.09
C THR A 180 -6.66 17.87 19.70
N MET A 181 -6.44 18.17 18.42
CA MET A 181 -6.32 19.55 17.93
C MET A 181 -7.64 20.32 18.00
N ARG A 182 -8.80 19.65 17.83
CA ARG A 182 -10.11 20.27 18.07
C ARG A 182 -10.29 20.72 19.51
N ARG A 183 -9.82 19.91 20.49
CA ARG A 183 -9.84 20.29 21.92
C ARG A 183 -8.91 21.45 22.21
N ILE A 184 -7.70 21.44 21.65
CA ILE A 184 -6.74 22.54 21.80
C ILE A 184 -7.31 23.84 21.20
N ARG A 185 -7.94 23.77 20.02
CA ARG A 185 -8.53 24.94 19.36
C ARG A 185 -9.73 25.53 20.12
N ALA A 186 -10.42 24.74 20.93
CA ALA A 186 -11.53 25.23 21.75
C ALA A 186 -11.06 26.15 22.90
N ILE A 187 -9.77 26.11 23.26
CA ILE A 187 -9.18 26.97 24.30
C ILE A 187 -8.66 28.26 23.64
N PRO A 188 -9.05 29.45 24.13
CA PRO A 188 -8.57 30.71 23.59
C PRO A 188 -7.03 30.76 23.55
N LEU A 189 -6.47 31.21 22.42
CA LEU A 189 -5.04 31.37 22.15
C LEU A 189 -4.20 30.08 22.15
N ALA A 190 -4.68 28.94 22.65
CA ALA A 190 -3.86 27.73 22.80
C ALA A 190 -3.26 27.22 21.48
N ALA A 191 -4.03 27.24 20.39
CA ALA A 191 -3.51 26.88 19.06
C ALA A 191 -2.47 27.87 18.53
N ALA A 192 -2.68 29.18 18.74
CA ALA A 192 -1.74 30.22 18.32
C ALA A 192 -0.44 30.17 19.13
N SER A 193 -0.54 29.98 20.46
CA SER A 193 0.59 29.78 21.36
C SER A 193 1.36 28.51 21.00
N GLY A 194 0.67 27.38 20.77
CA GLY A 194 1.29 26.12 20.36
C GLY A 194 2.04 26.25 19.03
N TYR A 195 1.46 26.92 18.05
CA TYR A 195 2.14 27.24 16.78
C TYR A 195 3.41 28.08 16.99
N LEU A 196 3.32 29.16 17.77
CA LEU A 196 4.45 30.06 18.00
C LEU A 196 5.58 29.35 18.78
N LEU A 197 5.23 28.65 19.86
CA LEU A 197 6.19 27.93 20.70
C LEU A 197 6.92 26.85 19.92
N THR A 198 6.20 26.02 19.15
CA THR A 198 6.84 24.96 18.35
C THR A 198 7.66 25.52 17.19
N ARG A 199 7.24 26.64 16.59
CA ARG A 199 8.02 27.33 15.55
C ARG A 199 9.32 27.91 16.10
N LEU A 200 9.29 28.49 17.30
CA LEU A 200 10.48 29.00 17.99
C LEU A 200 11.39 27.87 18.43
N ALA A 201 10.83 26.84 19.09
CA ALA A 201 11.59 25.70 19.57
C ALA A 201 12.28 24.95 18.41
N ARG A 202 11.65 24.84 17.24
CA ARG A 202 12.29 24.26 16.05
C ARG A 202 13.51 25.04 15.56
N ARG A 203 13.55 26.37 15.74
CA ARG A 203 14.76 27.15 15.44
C ARG A 203 15.91 26.82 16.38
N MET A 204 15.61 26.32 17.58
CA MET A 204 16.57 25.99 18.62
C MET A 204 17.00 24.51 18.58
N SER A 205 16.16 23.61 18.07
CA SER A 205 16.46 22.18 17.97
C SER A 205 15.93 21.54 16.69
N PRO A 206 16.79 20.89 15.89
CA PRO A 206 16.38 20.14 14.69
C PRO A 206 15.62 18.85 15.02
N ALA A 207 15.62 18.40 16.29
CA ALA A 207 14.86 17.22 16.71
C ALA A 207 13.33 17.44 16.67
N ILE A 208 12.87 18.70 16.60
CA ILE A 208 11.45 19.00 16.51
C ILE A 208 10.96 18.78 15.08
N PRO A 209 9.94 17.94 14.85
CA PRO A 209 9.47 17.62 13.51
C PRO A 209 9.05 18.87 12.73
N PRO A 210 9.37 18.94 11.43
CA PRO A 210 9.17 20.14 10.65
C PRO A 210 7.70 20.54 10.50
N LYS A 211 6.81 19.56 10.47
CA LYS A 211 5.37 19.75 10.30
C LYS A 211 4.62 19.98 11.61
N LEU A 212 5.28 19.85 12.77
CA LEU A 212 4.64 20.00 14.08
C LEU A 212 3.96 21.37 14.29
N PRO A 213 4.55 22.52 13.91
CA PRO A 213 3.84 23.79 13.99
C PRO A 213 2.56 23.81 13.13
N GLY A 214 2.62 23.21 11.94
CA GLY A 214 1.47 23.09 11.04
C GLY A 214 0.30 22.33 11.68
N LEU A 215 0.58 21.36 12.54
CA LEU A 215 -0.44 20.59 13.26
C LEU A 215 -1.35 21.46 14.13
N PHE A 216 -0.81 22.46 14.82
CA PHE A 216 -1.60 23.41 15.61
C PHE A 216 -2.51 24.30 14.75
N ARG A 217 -2.10 24.59 13.50
CA ARG A 217 -2.84 25.46 12.58
C ARG A 217 -3.91 24.71 11.78
N TYR A 218 -3.56 23.53 11.24
CA TYR A 218 -4.39 22.81 10.27
C TYR A 218 -4.94 21.48 10.79
N GLY A 219 -4.31 20.90 11.82
CA GLY A 219 -4.60 19.55 12.30
C GLY A 219 -5.97 19.35 12.95
N HIS A 220 -6.79 20.39 13.09
CA HIS A 220 -8.15 20.29 13.65
C HIS A 220 -9.21 19.85 12.62
N THR A 221 -8.84 19.72 11.34
CA THR A 221 -9.70 19.15 10.27
C THR A 221 -9.05 17.91 9.69
N MET A 222 -9.84 17.04 9.05
CA MET A 222 -9.32 15.85 8.37
C MET A 222 -8.33 16.24 7.27
N ALA A 223 -8.73 17.11 6.34
CA ALA A 223 -7.88 17.58 5.25
C ALA A 223 -6.60 18.24 5.75
N GLY A 224 -6.70 19.11 6.76
CA GLY A 224 -5.54 19.78 7.33
C GLY A 224 -4.60 18.85 8.08
N ALA A 225 -5.12 17.80 8.75
CA ALA A 225 -4.31 16.79 9.41
C ALA A 225 -3.57 15.90 8.41
N TYR A 226 -4.21 15.49 7.30
CA TYR A 226 -3.54 14.79 6.20
C TYR A 226 -2.44 15.65 5.54
N PHE A 227 -2.68 16.95 5.36
CA PHE A 227 -1.70 17.86 4.79
C PHE A 227 -0.42 18.01 5.64
N VAL A 228 -0.52 17.86 6.97
CA VAL A 228 0.61 18.05 7.90
C VAL A 228 1.22 16.73 8.41
N ARG A 229 0.71 15.58 8.00
CA ARG A 229 1.39 14.29 8.16
C ARG A 229 2.55 14.23 7.17
#